data_AF-A0A0G2IBP3-F1
#
_entry.id   AF-A0A0G2IBP3-F1
#
_cell.length_a   1.000
_cell.length_b   1.000
_cell.length_c   1.000
_cell.angle_alpha   90.00
_cell.angle_beta   90.00
_cell.angle_gamma   90.00
#
_symmetry.space_group_name_H-M   'P 1'
#
loop_
_entity.id
_entity.type
_entity.pdbx_description
1 polymer ?
#
loop_
_entity_poly.entity_id
_entity_poly.type
_entity_poly.pdbx_seq_one_letter_code
_entity_poly.pdbx_strand_id
1 'polypeptide(L)'
;MKTAASHGTQLIVYPETAITTFFQRHVVNQAEVERFFEKCDGITKNENIKVLFDPAPSLNTDVYMGYVELTSDGDSYNTCIYYSGMEGKVISKYRKIRLFGTSEPVENRKAVNQQQKKYFKPGNLSFNAFRAPDLIPGAL
;
A
#
# COMPACT_ATOMS: atom_id res chain seq x y z
N MET A 1 -13.61 1.57 7.33
CA MET A 1 -14.38 2.14 6.21
C MET A 1 -15.81 2.46 6.57
N LYS A 2 -16.71 1.48 6.75
CA LYS A 2 -18.15 1.73 6.99
C LYS A 2 -18.45 2.76 8.08
N THR A 3 -17.77 2.66 9.24
CA THR A 3 -17.89 3.64 10.32
C THR A 3 -17.42 5.03 9.93
N ALA A 4 -16.38 5.19 9.11
CA ALA A 4 -15.95 6.51 8.66
C ALA A 4 -16.95 7.08 7.63
N ALA A 5 -17.41 6.26 6.70
CA ALA A 5 -18.43 6.63 5.72
C ALA A 5 -19.75 7.09 6.39
N SER A 6 -20.15 6.48 7.52
CA SER A 6 -21.34 6.94 8.26
C SER A 6 -21.20 8.32 8.88
N HIS A 7 -19.98 8.87 8.96
CA HIS A 7 -19.70 10.25 9.37
C HIS A 7 -19.49 11.20 8.17
N GLY A 8 -19.80 10.76 6.95
CA GLY A 8 -19.62 11.57 5.73
C GLY A 8 -18.17 11.67 5.25
N THR A 9 -17.27 10.79 5.71
CA THR A 9 -15.89 10.75 5.22
C THR A 9 -15.86 10.34 3.74
N GLN A 10 -15.29 11.21 2.89
CA GLN A 10 -15.13 10.95 1.45
C GLN A 10 -13.78 10.33 1.08
N LEU A 11 -12.77 10.38 1.97
CA LEU A 11 -11.46 9.78 1.75
C LEU A 11 -10.94 9.13 3.04
N ILE A 12 -10.51 7.87 2.95
CA ILE A 12 -9.86 7.16 4.04
C ILE A 12 -8.40 6.89 3.67
N VAL A 13 -7.49 7.30 4.56
CA VAL A 13 -6.06 7.10 4.41
C VAL A 13 -5.58 6.02 5.36
N TYR A 14 -5.28 4.83 4.84
CA TYR A 14 -4.69 3.73 5.59
C TYR A 14 -3.16 3.87 5.71
N PRO A 15 -2.55 3.23 6.72
CA PRO A 15 -1.10 3.25 6.92
C PRO A 15 -0.28 2.62 5.79
N GLU A 16 1.04 2.79 5.90
CA GLU A 16 2.02 2.00 5.15
C GLU A 16 1.88 0.51 5.50
N THR A 17 1.90 -0.37 4.49
CA THR A 17 1.80 -1.83 4.67
C THR A 17 0.63 -2.27 5.55
N ALA A 18 -0.57 -1.73 5.30
CA ALA A 18 -1.72 -1.79 6.21
C ALA A 18 -2.32 -3.19 6.44
N ILE A 19 -1.99 -4.16 5.58
CA ILE A 19 -2.57 -5.52 5.59
C ILE A 19 -1.62 -6.57 6.15
N THR A 20 -0.44 -6.16 6.63
CA THR A 20 0.55 -7.07 7.22
C THR A 20 1.13 -6.50 8.51
N THR A 21 1.82 -7.35 9.26
CA THR A 21 2.71 -6.86 10.32
C THR A 21 3.92 -6.17 9.69
N PHE A 22 4.59 -5.29 10.45
CA PHE A 22 5.84 -4.67 10.01
C PHE A 22 7.01 -5.66 10.07
N PHE A 23 7.01 -6.64 9.16
CA PHE A 23 7.92 -7.79 9.15
C PHE A 23 9.40 -7.43 9.03
N GLN A 24 9.70 -6.23 8.49
CA GLN A 24 11.05 -5.70 8.27
C GLN A 24 11.88 -5.55 9.55
N ARG A 25 11.24 -5.71 10.72
CA ARG A 25 11.90 -5.72 12.03
C ARG A 25 12.42 -7.08 12.47
N HIS A 26 12.03 -8.14 11.77
CA HIS A 26 12.37 -9.51 12.12
C HIS A 26 13.44 -10.05 11.18
N VAL A 27 14.39 -10.83 11.74
CA VAL A 27 15.34 -11.61 10.95
C VAL A 27 14.65 -12.93 10.60
N VAL A 28 13.98 -12.93 9.45
CA VAL A 28 13.20 -14.07 8.94
C VAL A 28 13.77 -14.55 7.60
N ASN A 29 13.50 -15.80 7.26
CA ASN A 29 13.94 -16.36 5.98
C ASN A 29 13.10 -15.80 4.81
N GLN A 30 13.61 -15.93 3.59
CA GLN A 30 12.97 -15.34 2.41
C GLN A 30 11.56 -15.90 2.16
N ALA A 31 11.36 -17.20 2.34
CA ALA A 31 10.07 -17.86 2.10
C ALA A 31 8.97 -17.41 3.09
N GLU A 32 9.34 -17.05 4.31
CA GLU A 32 8.41 -16.45 5.28
C GLU A 32 8.04 -15.02 4.89
N VAL A 33 9.01 -14.25 4.40
CA VAL A 33 8.79 -12.85 4.00
C VAL A 33 7.86 -12.73 2.80
N GLU A 34 7.99 -13.62 1.82
CA GLU A 34 7.16 -13.62 0.62
C GLU A 34 5.66 -13.80 0.89
N ARG A 35 5.28 -14.33 2.07
CA ARG A 35 3.88 -14.44 2.48
C ARG A 35 3.22 -13.09 2.75
N PHE A 36 4.02 -12.05 3.01
CA PHE A 36 3.54 -10.69 3.21
C PHE A 36 3.40 -9.92 1.90
N PHE A 37 3.73 -10.52 0.76
CA PHE A 37 3.85 -9.85 -0.52
C PHE A 37 2.63 -10.13 -1.38
N GLU A 38 2.07 -9.07 -1.95
CA GLU A 38 0.88 -9.15 -2.78
C GLU A 38 1.27 -9.38 -4.24
N LYS A 39 1.06 -10.62 -4.68
CA LYS A 39 1.32 -11.08 -6.05
C LYS A 39 0.04 -10.91 -6.89
N CYS A 40 -0.24 -9.73 -7.40
CA CYS A 40 -1.45 -9.53 -8.21
C CYS A 40 -1.34 -8.35 -9.19
N ASP A 41 -1.96 -8.49 -10.36
CA ASP A 41 -2.20 -7.45 -11.38
C ASP A 41 -3.24 -6.41 -10.91
N GLY A 42 -2.99 -5.83 -9.73
CA GLY A 42 -3.86 -4.90 -9.02
C GLY A 42 -4.33 -5.47 -7.68
N ILE A 43 -3.95 -4.79 -6.59
CA ILE A 43 -4.33 -5.15 -5.22
C ILE A 43 -5.85 -5.25 -5.01
N THR A 44 -6.63 -4.53 -5.82
CA THR A 44 -8.09 -4.53 -5.78
C THR A 44 -8.73 -5.82 -6.31
N LYS A 45 -7.97 -6.69 -6.99
CA LYS A 45 -8.43 -7.98 -7.51
C LYS A 45 -8.15 -9.15 -6.58
N ASN A 46 -7.31 -8.97 -5.56
CA ASN A 46 -7.02 -10.02 -4.59
C ASN A 46 -8.30 -10.34 -3.80
N GLU A 47 -8.75 -11.60 -3.79
CA GLU A 47 -10.01 -12.03 -3.15
C GLU A 47 -10.09 -11.70 -1.66
N ASN A 48 -8.96 -11.74 -0.94
CA ASN A 48 -8.91 -11.42 0.49
C ASN A 48 -8.98 -9.91 0.75
N ILE A 49 -8.65 -9.09 -0.25
CA ILE A 49 -8.48 -7.64 -0.10
C ILE A 49 -9.59 -6.87 -0.80
N LYS A 50 -10.19 -7.44 -1.85
CA LYS A 50 -11.31 -6.83 -2.59
C LYS A 50 -12.47 -6.46 -1.65
N VAL A 51 -12.66 -7.19 -0.55
CA VAL A 51 -13.66 -6.88 0.48
C VAL A 51 -13.50 -5.48 1.09
N LEU A 52 -12.29 -4.91 1.05
CA LEU A 52 -12.02 -3.54 1.44
C LEU A 52 -12.50 -2.54 0.38
N PHE A 53 -12.38 -2.86 -0.90
CA PHE A 53 -12.68 -1.96 -2.02
C PHE A 53 -14.11 -2.08 -2.53
N ASP A 54 -14.72 -3.28 -2.49
CA ASP A 54 -16.08 -3.55 -2.96
C ASP A 54 -17.13 -2.58 -2.39
N PRO A 55 -17.06 -2.15 -1.11
CA PRO A 55 -18.03 -1.20 -0.56
C PRO A 55 -17.79 0.25 -0.99
N ALA A 56 -16.56 0.62 -1.40
CA ALA A 56 -16.15 2.01 -1.62
C ALA A 56 -17.05 2.79 -2.61
N PRO A 57 -17.50 2.20 -3.75
CA PRO A 57 -18.45 2.86 -4.64
C PRO A 57 -19.80 3.17 -3.99
N SER A 58 -20.39 2.19 -3.30
CA SER A 58 -21.68 2.38 -2.62
C SER A 58 -21.62 3.38 -1.47
N LEU A 59 -20.44 3.54 -0.85
CA LEU A 59 -20.20 4.48 0.24
C LEU A 59 -19.72 5.85 -0.25
N ASN A 60 -19.53 6.04 -1.57
CA ASN A 60 -18.90 7.22 -2.16
C ASN A 60 -17.63 7.66 -1.40
N THR A 61 -16.77 6.68 -1.09
CA THR A 61 -15.58 6.88 -0.25
C THR A 61 -14.34 6.40 -0.98
N ASP A 62 -13.40 7.30 -1.20
CA ASP A 62 -12.10 7.01 -1.77
C ASP A 62 -11.17 6.35 -0.74
N VAL A 63 -10.19 5.59 -1.22
CA VAL A 63 -9.29 4.79 -0.38
C VAL A 63 -7.85 5.01 -0.80
N TYR A 64 -7.02 5.48 0.13
CA TYR A 64 -5.58 5.38 0.05
C TYR A 64 -5.10 4.20 0.89
N MET A 65 -4.30 3.30 0.33
CA MET A 65 -3.81 2.13 1.06
C MET A 65 -2.38 1.75 0.67
N GLY A 66 -1.53 1.56 1.68
CA GLY A 66 -0.19 0.99 1.53
C GLY A 66 -0.17 -0.53 1.65
N TYR A 67 0.63 -1.20 0.85
CA TYR A 67 0.84 -2.65 0.83
C TYR A 67 2.24 -3.01 0.31
N VAL A 68 2.63 -4.27 0.42
CA VAL A 68 3.85 -4.76 -0.23
C VAL A 68 3.50 -5.33 -1.58
N GLU A 69 4.01 -4.73 -2.64
CA GLU A 69 3.81 -5.17 -4.02
C GLU A 69 4.93 -6.14 -4.41
N LEU A 70 4.57 -7.28 -5.00
CA LEU A 70 5.49 -8.11 -5.78
C LEU A 70 5.07 -8.09 -7.25
N THR A 71 5.95 -7.59 -8.12
CA THR A 71 5.68 -7.53 -9.56
C THR A 71 5.84 -8.90 -10.22
N SER A 72 5.31 -9.02 -11.44
CA SER A 72 5.53 -10.18 -12.32
C SER A 72 7.01 -10.47 -12.55
N ASP A 73 7.85 -9.43 -12.57
CA ASP A 73 9.29 -9.52 -12.79
C ASP A 73 10.06 -9.97 -11.54
N GLY A 74 9.37 -10.22 -10.42
CA GLY A 74 9.95 -10.64 -9.15
C GLY A 74 10.46 -9.49 -8.28
N ASP A 75 10.15 -8.24 -8.64
CA ASP A 75 10.58 -7.07 -7.88
C ASP A 75 9.59 -6.69 -6.79
N SER A 76 10.11 -6.43 -5.60
CA SER A 76 9.34 -6.02 -4.45
C SER A 76 9.42 -4.52 -4.18
N TYR A 77 8.26 -3.90 -3.96
CA TYR A 77 8.15 -2.48 -3.66
C TYR A 77 7.27 -2.25 -2.44
N ASN A 78 7.60 -1.22 -1.68
CA ASN A 78 6.69 -0.62 -0.73
C ASN A 78 5.79 0.34 -1.50
N THR A 79 4.51 -0.01 -1.62
CA THR A 79 3.61 0.61 -2.58
C THR A 79 2.38 1.15 -1.88
N CYS A 80 1.84 2.26 -2.37
CA CYS A 80 0.49 2.67 -2.04
C CYS A 80 -0.31 2.97 -3.31
N ILE A 81 -1.62 2.89 -3.19
CA ILE A 81 -2.57 3.25 -4.24
C ILE A 81 -3.59 4.24 -3.73
N TYR A 82 -4.12 5.04 -4.65
CA TYR A 82 -5.36 5.78 -4.50
C TYR A 82 -6.43 5.12 -5.35
N TYR A 83 -7.49 4.63 -4.70
CA TYR A 83 -8.67 4.06 -5.33
C TYR A 83 -9.83 5.05 -5.20
N SER A 84 -10.42 5.44 -6.32
CA SER A 84 -11.64 6.24 -6.30
C SER A 84 -12.83 5.31 -6.10
N GLY A 85 -13.59 5.56 -5.02
CA GLY A 85 -14.84 4.87 -4.76
C GLY A 85 -15.85 5.19 -5.87
N MET A 86 -15.99 6.46 -6.23
CA MET A 86 -16.90 6.92 -7.27
C MET A 86 -16.63 6.26 -8.64
N GLU A 87 -15.38 6.25 -9.10
CA GLU A 87 -15.00 5.64 -10.38
C GLU A 87 -14.83 4.11 -10.31
N GLY A 88 -14.79 3.54 -9.11
CA GLY A 88 -14.57 2.12 -8.89
C GLY A 88 -13.21 1.61 -9.35
N LYS A 89 -12.18 2.48 -9.44
CA LYS A 89 -10.87 2.13 -10.01
C LYS A 89 -9.70 2.80 -9.31
N VAL A 90 -8.50 2.23 -9.49
CA VAL A 90 -7.24 2.84 -9.05
C VAL A 90 -6.92 4.02 -9.95
N ILE A 91 -6.75 5.20 -9.36
CA ILE A 91 -6.41 6.46 -10.05
C ILE A 91 -4.91 6.68 -10.05
N SER A 92 -4.24 6.33 -8.96
CA SER A 92 -2.80 6.55 -8.81
C SER A 92 -2.14 5.42 -8.04
N LYS A 93 -0.88 5.16 -8.36
CA LYS A 93 0.00 4.24 -7.66
C LYS A 93 1.33 4.95 -7.42
N TYR A 94 1.86 4.80 -6.21
CA TYR A 94 3.18 5.28 -5.83
C TYR A 94 4.00 4.14 -5.23
N ARG A 95 5.28 4.08 -5.62
CA ARG A 95 6.28 3.18 -5.02
C ARG A 95 7.27 4.01 -4.24
N LYS A 96 7.54 3.62 -2.99
CA LYS A 96 8.39 4.37 -2.06
C LYS A 96 9.79 4.55 -2.63
N ILE A 97 10.16 5.81 -2.88
CA ILE A 97 11.46 6.16 -3.48
C ILE A 97 12.57 6.14 -2.42
N ARG A 98 12.31 6.74 -1.25
CA ARG A 98 13.29 6.82 -0.16
C ARG A 98 13.08 5.66 0.81
N LEU A 99 13.96 4.67 0.72
CA LEU A 99 14.00 3.53 1.63
C LEU A 99 14.91 3.81 2.83
N PHE A 100 14.39 3.59 4.03
CA PHE A 100 15.13 3.80 5.27
C PHE A 100 15.77 2.50 5.80
N GLY A 101 16.65 2.64 6.79
CA GLY A 101 17.27 1.52 7.47
C GLY A 101 18.35 0.80 6.64
N THR A 102 18.50 -0.50 6.85
CA THR A 102 19.67 -1.29 6.40
C THR A 102 19.28 -2.47 5.51
N SER A 103 20.26 -3.01 4.78
CA SER A 103 20.13 -4.30 4.09
C SER A 103 20.43 -5.44 5.06
N GLU A 104 21.52 -5.33 5.81
CA GLU A 104 21.91 -6.33 6.79
C GLU A 104 21.28 -6.08 8.17
N PRO A 105 21.01 -7.14 8.95
CA PRO A 105 20.59 -7.00 10.33
C PRO A 105 21.62 -6.19 11.14
N VAL A 106 21.15 -5.42 12.11
CA VAL A 106 22.05 -4.76 13.06
C VAL A 106 22.75 -5.80 13.93
N GLU A 107 24.06 -5.64 14.15
CA GLU A 107 24.88 -6.61 14.91
C GLU A 107 24.37 -6.82 16.34
N ASN A 108 23.85 -5.76 16.95
CA ASN A 108 23.26 -5.82 18.28
C ASN A 108 21.93 -6.59 18.22
N ARG A 109 21.94 -7.84 18.70
CA ARG A 109 20.76 -8.72 18.77
C ARG A 109 19.59 -8.18 19.61
N LYS A 110 19.83 -7.18 20.48
CA LYS A 110 18.77 -6.52 21.27
C LYS A 110 18.14 -5.33 20.55
N ALA A 111 18.73 -4.85 19.46
CA ALA A 111 18.20 -3.72 18.71
C ALA A 111 17.08 -4.18 17.77
N VAL A 112 16.12 -3.28 17.54
CA VAL A 112 15.03 -3.50 16.58
C VAL A 112 15.57 -3.24 15.18
N ASN A 113 15.39 -4.21 14.28
CA ASN A 113 15.80 -4.05 12.89
C ASN A 113 14.85 -3.13 12.11
N GLN A 114 15.37 -2.51 11.06
CA GLN A 114 14.55 -1.79 10.07
C GLN A 114 15.12 -2.09 8.68
N GLN A 115 14.74 -3.24 8.11
CA GLN A 115 15.39 -3.76 6.90
C GLN A 115 14.67 -3.39 5.60
N GLN A 116 14.25 -2.13 5.42
CA GLN A 116 13.53 -1.75 4.19
C GLN A 116 14.39 -1.94 2.93
N LYS A 117 15.69 -1.61 3.02
CA LYS A 117 16.64 -1.74 1.90
C LYS A 117 16.95 -3.20 1.55
N LYS A 118 16.65 -4.16 2.42
CA LYS A 118 16.75 -5.59 2.13
C LYS A 118 15.60 -6.06 1.26
N TYR A 119 14.39 -5.61 1.59
CA TYR A 119 13.16 -6.21 1.08
C TYR A 119 12.50 -5.43 -0.05
N PHE A 120 12.93 -4.18 -0.33
CA PHE A 120 12.34 -3.37 -1.38
C PHE A 120 13.39 -2.75 -2.30
N LYS A 121 13.01 -2.58 -3.56
CA LYS A 121 13.69 -1.68 -4.48
C LYS A 121 13.18 -0.24 -4.34
N PRO A 122 14.02 0.78 -4.57
CA PRO A 122 13.54 2.15 -4.70
C PRO A 122 12.47 2.26 -5.78
N GLY A 123 11.39 2.98 -5.49
CA GLY A 123 10.28 3.14 -6.40
C GLY A 123 10.66 3.80 -7.74
N ASN A 124 10.01 3.34 -8.81
CA ASN A 124 10.30 3.72 -10.19
C ASN A 124 9.17 4.53 -10.87
N LEU A 125 8.18 5.01 -10.11
CA LEU A 125 7.02 5.73 -10.63
C LEU A 125 7.08 7.25 -10.41
N SER A 126 8.20 7.79 -9.91
CA SER A 126 8.35 9.20 -9.54
C SER A 126 7.30 9.68 -8.51
N PHE A 127 7.27 10.99 -8.22
CA PHE A 127 6.26 11.61 -7.36
C PHE A 127 5.14 12.21 -8.21
N ASN A 128 4.20 11.37 -8.65
CA ASN A 128 3.09 11.82 -9.50
C ASN A 128 1.98 12.48 -8.66
N ALA A 129 1.69 13.75 -8.97
CA ALA A 129 0.49 14.41 -8.51
C ALA A 129 -0.69 14.07 -9.44
N PHE A 130 -1.89 13.99 -8.88
CA PHE A 130 -3.12 13.74 -9.62
C PHE A 130 -4.27 14.51 -8.98
N ARG A 131 -5.35 14.72 -9.74
CA ARG A 131 -6.60 15.26 -9.19
C ARG A 131 -7.50 14.09 -8.79
N ALA A 132 -8.00 14.13 -7.56
CA ALA A 132 -9.01 13.19 -7.09
C ALA A 132 -10.34 13.52 -7.79
N PRO A 133 -10.96 12.57 -8.51
CA PRO A 133 -12.23 12.79 -9.20
C PRO A 133 -13.33 13.20 -8.21
N ASP A 134 -13.95 14.35 -8.44
CA ASP A 134 -15.08 14.93 -7.68
C ASP A 134 -14.97 14.94 -6.14
N LEU A 135 -13.76 14.81 -5.59
CA LEU A 135 -13.54 14.93 -4.15
C LEU A 135 -13.78 16.37 -3.67
N ILE A 136 -13.46 17.35 -4.53
CA ILE A 136 -13.77 18.76 -4.33
C ILE A 136 -14.61 19.19 -5.54
N PRO A 137 -15.88 19.59 -5.36
CA PRO A 137 -16.74 20.03 -6.45
C PRO A 137 -16.09 21.16 -7.26
N GLY A 138 -16.04 20.99 -8.58
CA GLY A 138 -15.48 22.01 -9.49
C GLY A 138 -13.96 22.16 -9.46
N ALA A 139 -13.22 21.21 -8.86
CA ALA A 139 -11.76 21.19 -8.89
C ALA A 139 -11.14 20.60 -10.16
N LEU A 140 -11.97 20.26 -11.15
CA LEU A 140 -11.60 19.79 -12.49
C LEU A 140 -12.03 20.80 -13.56
#